data_AF-A0A0W0G2H3-F1
#
_entry.id   AF-A0A0W0G2H3-F1
#
_cell.length_a   1.000
_cell.length_b   1.000
_cell.length_c   1.000
_cell.angle_alpha   90.00
_cell.angle_beta   90.00
_cell.angle_gamma   90.00
#
_symmetry.space_group_name_H-M   'P 1'
#
loop_
_entity.id
_entity.type
_entity.pdbx_description
1 polymer ?
#
loop_
_entity_poly.entity_id
_entity_poly.type
_entity_poly.pdbx_seq_one_letter_code
_entity_poly.pdbx_strand_id
1 'polypeptide(L)'
;MLPQLSARSLRIQASHLRGKRFASGGAPHFNEPSGWLFGEKPLPPGQKRVKEGWENIWYIGMFGSMAFAAVMLYYKPDTSVQTWALKEAKERMEVRGEKYKYEPSTTSSS
;
A
#
# COMPACT_ATOMS: atom_id res chain seq x y z
N MET A 1 41.65 30.06 -6.14
CA MET A 1 41.59 28.61 -5.90
C MET A 1 40.33 28.35 -5.07
N LEU A 2 39.28 27.78 -5.65
CA LEU A 2 38.02 27.52 -4.95
C LEU A 2 38.12 26.16 -4.24
N PRO A 3 37.78 26.05 -2.93
CA PRO A 3 37.78 24.76 -2.26
C PRO A 3 36.59 23.93 -2.76
N GLN A 4 36.85 22.74 -3.26
CA GLN A 4 35.79 21.79 -3.60
C GLN A 4 35.15 21.27 -2.30
N LEU A 5 33.87 21.60 -2.11
CA LEU A 5 33.07 21.07 -1.01
C LEU A 5 32.74 19.60 -1.30
N SER A 6 33.49 18.69 -0.70
CA SER A 6 33.20 17.25 -0.71
C SER A 6 32.01 16.98 0.20
N ALA A 7 30.85 16.69 -0.38
CA ALA A 7 29.68 16.23 0.35
C ALA A 7 29.94 14.82 0.91
N ARG A 8 30.26 14.73 2.21
CA ARG A 8 30.32 13.44 2.91
C ARG A 8 28.91 12.88 3.04
N SER A 9 28.66 11.78 2.33
CA SER A 9 27.44 10.97 2.45
C SER A 9 27.27 10.48 3.89
N LEU A 10 26.16 10.87 4.54
CA LEU A 10 25.72 10.30 5.80
C LEU A 10 25.13 8.91 5.52
N ARG A 11 25.88 7.85 5.86
CA ARG A 11 25.34 6.49 5.88
C ARG A 11 24.51 6.32 7.14
N ILE A 12 23.19 6.24 6.99
CA ILE A 12 22.29 5.84 8.08
C ILE A 12 22.53 4.35 8.31
N GLN A 13 23.36 4.04 9.30
CA GLN A 13 23.58 2.67 9.72
C GLN A 13 22.43 2.29 10.66
N ALA A 14 21.45 1.55 10.14
CA ALA A 14 20.40 0.97 10.96
C ALA A 14 21.06 0.03 11.99
N SER A 15 21.00 0.39 13.26
CA SER A 15 21.37 -0.49 14.35
C SER A 15 20.40 -1.67 14.34
N HIS A 16 20.89 -2.82 13.87
CA HIS A 16 20.14 -4.08 14.00
C HIS A 16 19.84 -4.29 15.49
N LEU A 17 18.59 -4.11 15.88
CA LEU A 17 18.10 -4.45 17.21
C LEU A 17 18.34 -5.95 17.39
N ARG A 18 19.41 -6.28 18.14
CA ARG A 18 19.78 -7.65 18.46
C ARG A 18 18.75 -8.17 19.48
N GLY A 19 17.67 -8.76 18.98
CA GLY A 19 16.66 -9.39 19.82
C GLY A 19 17.32 -10.43 20.73
N LYS A 20 17.24 -10.21 22.05
CA LYS A 20 17.66 -11.21 23.04
C LYS A 20 16.72 -12.41 22.91
N ARG A 21 17.23 -13.52 22.37
CA ARG A 21 16.53 -14.81 22.35
C ARG A 21 16.63 -15.43 23.74
N PHE A 22 15.55 -15.40 24.51
CA PHE A 22 15.42 -16.15 25.75
C PHE A 22 15.10 -17.61 25.40
N ALA A 23 16.10 -18.39 24.98
CA ALA A 23 15.97 -19.83 24.81
C ALA A 23 16.20 -20.52 26.16
N SER A 24 15.17 -20.58 27.00
CA SER A 24 15.21 -21.28 28.30
C SER A 24 14.74 -22.74 28.17
N GLY A 25 15.30 -23.51 27.23
CA GLY A 25 14.94 -24.92 27.09
C GLY A 25 15.75 -25.66 26.03
N GLY A 26 16.83 -26.33 26.47
CA GLY A 26 17.56 -27.34 25.70
C GLY A 26 18.28 -26.85 24.44
N ALA A 27 19.41 -27.44 24.10
CA ALA A 27 20.03 -27.19 22.80
C ALA A 27 19.01 -27.49 21.67
N PRO A 28 18.85 -26.62 20.65
CA PRO A 28 17.99 -26.92 19.52
C PRO A 28 18.51 -28.19 18.84
N HIS A 29 17.65 -29.20 18.73
CA HIS A 29 17.93 -30.44 17.99
C HIS A 29 18.40 -30.05 16.59
N PHE A 30 19.62 -30.47 16.23
CA PHE A 30 20.18 -30.20 14.92
C PHE A 30 19.26 -30.82 13.87
N ASN A 31 18.65 -29.98 13.02
CA ASN A 31 17.83 -30.47 11.92
C ASN A 31 18.74 -30.71 10.73
N GLU A 32 18.95 -31.98 10.40
CA GLU A 32 19.76 -32.41 9.26
C GLU A 32 19.19 -31.80 7.96
N PRO A 33 20.02 -31.48 6.95
CA PRO A 33 19.54 -30.93 5.69
C PRO A 33 18.68 -31.97 4.93
N SER A 34 17.39 -32.04 5.24
CA SER A 34 16.50 -33.07 4.71
C SER A 34 16.11 -32.82 3.24
N GLY A 35 16.33 -31.61 2.72
CA GLY A 35 15.94 -31.21 1.35
C GLY A 35 14.46 -30.84 1.23
N TRP A 36 13.77 -30.71 2.36
CA TRP A 36 12.31 -30.57 2.42
C TRP A 36 12.03 -29.10 2.70
N LEU A 37 11.07 -28.49 1.98
CA LEU A 37 10.91 -27.04 1.85
C LEU A 37 10.80 -26.28 3.19
N PHE A 38 10.39 -26.96 4.27
CA PHE A 38 10.32 -26.39 5.63
C PHE A 38 10.84 -27.36 6.72
N GLY A 39 11.63 -28.38 6.35
CA GLY A 39 12.13 -29.38 7.30
C GLY A 39 11.06 -30.30 7.89
N GLU A 40 9.82 -30.21 7.42
CA GLU A 40 8.69 -31.05 7.84
C GLU A 40 8.41 -32.17 6.86
N LYS A 41 7.98 -33.34 7.38
CA LYS A 41 7.58 -34.48 6.56
C LYS A 41 6.45 -34.07 5.60
N PRO A 42 6.42 -34.27 4.24
CA PRO A 42 5.21 -33.98 3.52
C PRO A 42 4.15 -34.92 4.09
N LEU A 43 3.00 -34.34 4.36
CA LEU A 43 1.91 -35.07 4.99
C LEU A 43 1.57 -36.28 4.10
N PRO A 44 1.24 -37.44 4.71
CA PRO A 44 0.81 -38.60 3.94
C PRO A 44 -0.35 -38.21 3.01
N PRO A 45 -0.43 -38.80 1.80
CA PRO A 45 -1.43 -38.43 0.81
C PRO A 45 -2.84 -38.56 1.40
N GLY A 46 -3.50 -37.42 1.59
CA GLY A 46 -4.83 -37.35 2.22
C GLY A 46 -4.92 -36.48 3.48
N GLN A 47 -3.80 -36.14 4.13
CA GLN A 47 -3.80 -35.15 5.21
C GLN A 47 -3.52 -33.74 4.68
N LYS A 48 -4.45 -32.81 4.93
CA LYS A 48 -4.26 -31.38 4.65
C LYS A 48 -3.52 -30.73 5.81
N ARG A 49 -2.59 -29.81 5.51
CA ARG A 49 -1.96 -28.96 6.53
C ARG A 49 -3.05 -28.24 7.32
N VAL A 50 -3.03 -28.39 8.64
CA VAL A 50 -3.91 -27.65 9.54
C VAL A 50 -3.45 -26.20 9.52
N LYS A 51 -4.36 -25.28 9.14
CA LYS A 51 -4.07 -23.86 9.23
C LYS A 51 -3.78 -23.49 10.67
N GLU A 52 -2.66 -22.82 10.91
CA GLU A 52 -2.31 -22.36 12.25
C GLU A 52 -3.19 -21.17 12.65
N GLY A 53 -3.49 -21.03 13.94
CA GLY A 53 -4.39 -19.97 14.43
C GLY A 53 -3.92 -18.55 14.11
N TRP A 54 -2.60 -18.35 13.94
CA TRP A 54 -2.03 -17.06 13.52
C TRP A 54 -2.26 -16.76 12.04
N GLU A 55 -2.41 -17.78 11.18
CA GLU A 55 -2.61 -17.57 9.75
C GLU A 55 -3.92 -16.81 9.52
N ASN A 56 -4.96 -17.16 10.28
CA ASN A 56 -6.25 -16.47 10.26
C ASN A 56 -6.15 -15.02 10.74
N ILE A 57 -5.46 -14.74 11.85
CA ILE A 57 -5.32 -13.36 12.34
C ILE A 57 -4.55 -12.51 11.32
N TRP A 58 -3.55 -13.11 10.66
CA TRP A 58 -2.76 -12.44 9.64
C TRP A 58 -3.59 -12.13 8.40
N TYR A 59 -4.35 -13.09 7.88
CA TYR A 59 -5.25 -12.84 6.74
C TYR A 59 -6.31 -11.78 7.08
N ILE A 60 -6.93 -11.87 8.26
CA ILE A 60 -7.94 -10.88 8.68
C ILE A 60 -7.30 -9.50 8.83
N GLY A 61 -6.11 -9.40 9.42
CA GLY A 61 -5.38 -8.14 9.55
C GLY A 61 -4.99 -7.55 8.20
N MET A 62 -4.42 -8.37 7.31
CA MET A 62 -3.98 -7.94 5.98
C MET A 62 -5.16 -7.53 5.09
N PHE A 63 -6.16 -8.41 4.92
CA PHE A 63 -7.32 -8.11 4.09
C PHE A 63 -8.23 -7.06 4.73
N GLY A 64 -8.36 -7.08 6.06
CA GLY A 64 -9.12 -6.08 6.81
C GLY A 64 -8.51 -4.68 6.69
N SER A 65 -7.19 -4.55 6.81
CA SER A 65 -6.51 -3.25 6.63
C SER A 65 -6.59 -2.75 5.19
N MET A 66 -6.46 -3.64 4.19
CA MET A 66 -6.60 -3.26 2.78
C MET A 66 -8.04 -2.82 2.44
N ALA A 67 -9.05 -3.54 2.93
CA ALA A 67 -10.45 -3.16 2.77
C ALA A 67 -10.75 -1.83 3.48
N PHE A 68 -10.26 -1.66 4.71
CA PHE A 68 -10.41 -0.42 5.46
C PHE A 68 -9.77 0.77 4.74
N ALA A 69 -8.55 0.60 4.21
CA ALA A 69 -7.87 1.63 3.43
C ALA A 69 -8.65 1.98 2.15
N ALA A 70 -9.20 0.99 1.45
CA ALA A 70 -10.02 1.22 0.27
C ALA A 70 -11.29 2.01 0.59
N VAL A 71 -11.99 1.65 1.68
CA VAL A 71 -13.17 2.38 2.17
C VAL A 71 -12.81 3.81 2.57
N MET A 72 -11.72 4.01 3.32
CA MET A 72 -11.25 5.35 3.68
C MET A 72 -10.91 6.21 2.47
N LEU A 73 -10.27 5.64 1.45
CA LEU A 73 -9.94 6.37 0.23
C LEU A 73 -11.18 6.69 -0.61
N TYR A 74 -12.16 5.79 -0.64
CA TYR A 74 -13.41 5.99 -1.38
C TYR A 74 -14.27 7.11 -0.76
N TYR A 75 -14.40 7.13 0.57
CA TYR A 75 -15.19 8.15 1.28
C TYR A 75 -14.39 9.40 1.65
N LYS A 76 -13.17 9.54 1.13
CA LYS A 76 -12.33 10.71 1.41
C LYS A 76 -13.04 11.95 0.84
N PRO A 77 -13.34 12.96 1.67
CA PRO A 77 -14.05 14.14 1.20
C PRO A 77 -13.22 14.90 0.15
N ASP A 78 -13.87 15.40 -0.89
CA ASP A 78 -13.26 16.27 -1.90
C ASP A 78 -12.87 17.61 -1.30
N THR A 79 -11.71 17.67 -0.62
CA THR A 79 -11.14 18.92 -0.09
C THR A 79 -10.30 19.67 -1.13
N SER A 80 -10.54 19.43 -2.42
CA SER A 80 -9.77 20.05 -3.49
C SER A 80 -10.18 21.51 -3.69
N VAL A 81 -9.21 22.39 -3.89
CA VAL A 81 -9.48 23.80 -4.24
C VAL A 81 -10.05 23.92 -5.65
N GLN A 82 -9.76 22.94 -6.52
CA GLN A 82 -10.22 22.90 -7.90
C GLN A 82 -11.75 22.74 -7.99
N THR A 83 -12.35 21.89 -7.16
CA THR A 83 -13.81 21.72 -7.12
C THR A 83 -14.51 22.99 -6.67
N TRP A 84 -13.95 23.71 -5.68
CA TRP A 84 -14.44 25.03 -5.30
C TRP A 84 -14.29 26.06 -6.44
N ALA A 85 -13.11 26.12 -7.05
CA ALA A 85 -12.81 27.07 -8.12
C ALA A 85 -13.69 26.86 -9.35
N LEU A 86 -13.99 25.62 -9.73
CA LEU A 86 -14.90 25.30 -10.83
C LEU A 86 -16.33 25.74 -10.54
N LYS A 87 -16.81 25.54 -9.29
CA LYS A 87 -18.14 25.98 -8.88
C LYS A 87 -18.25 27.51 -8.93
N GLU A 88 -17.27 28.20 -8.36
CA GLU A 88 -17.19 29.67 -8.38
C GLU A 88 -17.07 30.22 -9.80
N ALA A 89 -16.24 29.58 -10.65
CA ALA A 89 -16.11 29.97 -12.05
C ALA A 89 -17.43 29.80 -12.81
N LYS A 90 -18.15 28.71 -12.57
CA LYS A 90 -19.48 28.46 -13.14
C LYS A 90 -20.48 29.52 -12.69
N GLU A 91 -20.52 29.85 -11.41
CA GLU A 91 -21.42 30.86 -10.85
C GLU A 91 -21.14 32.24 -11.46
N ARG A 92 -19.87 32.62 -11.65
CA ARG A 92 -19.53 33.87 -12.36
C ARG A 92 -19.89 33.86 -13.84
N MET A 93 -19.83 32.71 -14.52
CA MET A 93 -20.29 32.59 -15.90
C MET A 93 -21.81 32.63 -16.02
N GLU A 94 -22.53 32.04 -15.06
CA GLU A 94 -23.99 32.10 -14.97
C GLU A 94 -24.48 33.53 -14.68
N VAL A 95 -23.79 34.26 -13.79
CA VAL A 95 -24.04 35.70 -13.53
C VAL A 95 -23.73 36.57 -14.75
N ARG A 96 -22.76 36.16 -15.59
CA ARG A 96 -22.44 36.82 -16.87
C ARG A 96 -23.37 36.43 -18.01
N GLY A 97 -24.27 35.46 -17.82
CA GLY A 97 -25.30 35.10 -18.79
C GLY A 97 -24.81 34.42 -20.08
N GLU A 98 -23.60 33.86 -20.09
CA GLU A 98 -23.06 33.17 -21.28
C GLU A 98 -23.58 31.73 -21.37
N LYS A 99 -24.09 31.34 -22.55
CA LYS A 99 -24.68 30.01 -22.83
C LYS A 99 -23.63 28.91 -22.64
N TYR A 100 -23.82 28.07 -21.62
CA TYR A 100 -22.92 26.97 -21.26
C TYR A 100 -22.94 25.76 -22.24
N LYS A 101 -23.86 25.76 -23.21
CA LYS A 101 -24.05 24.64 -24.16
C LYS A 101 -23.41 24.98 -25.50
N TYR A 102 -22.43 24.17 -25.89
CA TYR A 102 -21.90 24.13 -27.24
C TYR A 102 -22.91 23.41 -28.15
N GLU A 103 -23.48 24.14 -29.11
CA GLU A 103 -24.29 23.58 -30.20
C GLU A 103 -23.33 23.26 -31.37
N PRO A 104 -23.07 21.99 -31.72
CA PRO A 104 -22.25 21.68 -32.87
C PRO A 104 -22.99 22.12 -34.14
N SER A 105 -22.37 23.00 -34.94
CA SER A 105 -22.88 23.37 -36.26
C SER A 105 -22.93 22.12 -37.13
N THR A 106 -24.13 21.73 -37.57
CA THR A 106 -24.30 20.73 -38.63
C THR A 106 -23.63 21.26 -39.88
N THR A 107 -22.48 20.69 -40.25
CA THR A 107 -21.84 20.90 -41.54
C THR A 107 -22.79 20.42 -42.63
N SER A 108 -23.57 21.34 -43.21
CA SER A 108 -24.24 21.16 -44.49
C SER A 108 -23.18 21.20 -45.60
N SER A 109 -22.59 20.03 -45.87
CA SER A 109 -21.76 19.78 -47.04
C SER A 109 -22.66 19.78 -48.28
N SER A 110 -22.59 20.87 -49.06
CA SER A 110 -23.07 20.94 -50.44
C SER A 110 -22.03 20.37 -51.41
#